data_AF-A0A957SE39-F1
#
_entry.id   AF-A0A957SE39-F1
#
_cell.length_a   1.000
_cell.length_b   1.000
_cell.length_c   1.000
_cell.angle_alpha   90.00
_cell.angle_beta   90.00
_cell.angle_gamma   90.00
#
_symmetry.space_group_name_H-M   'P 1'
#
loop_
_entity.id
_entity.type
_entity.pdbx_description
1 polymer ?
#
loop_
_entity_poly.entity_id
_entity_poly.type
_entity_poly.pdbx_seq_one_letter_code
_entity_poly.pdbx_strand_id
1 'polypeptide(L)'
;MMSKNLPNINRSTEHRHWGDHPTEAQDEEFFLLMSLALDDLLDDEQQATFSDYLNHFSTLASLWAEWQQLHHQMCAMPHAMPTPNFVGRFEVRLAQQERRRRLRQGMWIGLVTLILWVSASAGILAVGTYLFVNQSALLAEAVQSVIYFWAAVVAWFDGLATTV
;
A
#
# COMPACT_ATOMS: atom_id res chain seq x y z
N MET A 1 7.68 8.46 29.83
CA MET A 1 8.41 9.57 29.17
C MET A 1 8.14 9.53 27.68
N MET A 2 7.23 10.37 27.18
CA MET A 2 7.28 10.98 25.85
C MET A 2 6.07 11.89 25.73
N SER A 3 6.21 13.10 26.30
CA SER A 3 5.29 14.21 26.06
C SER A 3 5.56 14.71 24.64
N LYS A 4 4.60 14.51 23.73
CA LYS A 4 4.61 15.16 22.42
C LYS A 4 4.43 16.66 22.65
N ASN A 5 5.52 17.42 22.49
CA ASN A 5 5.47 18.87 22.34
C ASN A 5 4.71 19.19 21.05
N LEU A 6 3.45 19.57 21.18
CA LEU A 6 2.72 20.22 20.11
C LEU A 6 3.19 21.68 20.03
N PRO A 7 3.53 22.20 18.83
CA PRO A 7 3.83 23.62 18.67
C PRO A 7 2.61 24.46 19.06
N ASN A 8 2.84 25.42 19.94
CA ASN A 8 1.86 26.32 20.53
C ASN A 8 1.31 27.30 19.47
N ILE A 9 0.06 27.09 19.04
CA ILE A 9 -0.67 27.87 18.02
C ILE A 9 -1.31 29.13 18.62
N ASN A 10 -0.68 29.76 19.61
CA ASN A 10 -1.22 30.94 20.30
C ASN A 10 -0.27 32.14 20.21
N ARG A 11 0.07 32.53 18.99
CA ARG A 11 0.96 33.65 18.64
C ARG A 11 0.22 34.85 18.02
N SER A 12 -1.10 34.94 18.16
CA SER A 12 -1.96 35.80 17.34
C SER A 12 -1.93 37.31 17.66
N THR A 13 -1.07 37.81 18.56
CA THR A 13 -1.01 39.27 18.84
C THR A 13 0.39 39.81 19.15
N GLU A 14 1.45 39.20 18.63
CA GLU A 14 2.73 39.91 18.57
C GLU A 14 2.65 40.94 17.44
N HIS A 15 2.79 42.22 17.77
CA HIS A 15 2.97 43.29 16.79
C HIS A 15 4.10 42.88 15.84
N ARG A 16 3.74 42.39 14.65
CA ARG A 16 4.70 41.93 13.64
C ARG A 16 5.53 43.13 13.22
N HIS A 17 6.73 43.20 13.77
CA HIS A 17 7.71 44.20 13.39
C HIS A 17 8.31 43.74 12.07
N TRP A 18 7.80 44.31 10.99
CA TRP A 18 8.30 44.06 9.65
C TRP A 18 9.60 44.84 9.48
N GLY A 19 10.73 44.13 9.35
CA GLY A 19 11.97 44.73 8.90
C GLY A 19 11.92 45.04 7.41
N ASP A 20 12.97 45.67 6.87
CA ASP A 20 13.08 45.98 5.43
C ASP A 20 13.13 44.70 4.56
N HIS A 21 13.49 43.56 5.17
CA HIS A 21 13.57 42.26 4.53
C HIS A 21 12.89 41.19 5.39
N PRO A 22 12.26 40.18 4.77
CA PRO A 22 11.68 39.07 5.51
C PRO A 22 12.79 38.26 6.19
N THR A 23 12.48 37.76 7.38
CA THR A 23 13.30 36.78 8.08
C THR A 23 13.08 35.39 7.50
N GLU A 24 14.02 34.46 7.74
CA GLU A 24 13.90 33.08 7.27
C GLU A 24 12.58 32.40 7.70
N ALA A 25 12.13 32.63 8.93
CA ALA A 25 10.86 32.11 9.42
C ALA A 25 9.64 32.71 8.69
N GLN A 26 9.72 33.97 8.27
CA GLN A 26 8.67 34.65 7.50
C GLN A 26 8.64 34.17 6.05
N ASP A 27 9.80 33.90 5.45
CA ASP A 27 9.89 33.28 4.13
C ASP A 27 9.27 31.87 4.14
N GLU A 28 9.61 31.04 5.13
CA GLU A 28 9.03 29.70 5.28
C GLU A 28 7.50 29.74 5.45
N GLU A 29 7.01 30.63 6.31
CA GLU A 29 5.57 30.84 6.49
C GLU A 29 4.90 31.30 5.19
N PHE A 30 5.53 32.24 4.47
CA PHE A 30 5.03 32.70 3.19
C PHE A 30 4.98 31.58 2.15
N PHE A 31 6.02 30.74 2.03
CA PHE A 31 6.03 29.61 1.10
C PHE A 31 4.93 28.59 1.41
N LEU A 32 4.66 28.34 2.69
CA LEU A 32 3.54 27.50 3.11
C LEU A 32 2.20 28.12 2.69
N LEU A 33 1.96 29.40 3.02
CA LEU A 33 0.75 30.12 2.61
C LEU A 33 0.59 30.17 1.08
N MET A 34 1.69 30.35 0.36
CA MET A 34 1.71 30.37 -1.11
C MET A 34 1.29 29.01 -1.69
N SER A 35 1.76 27.90 -1.12
CA SER A 35 1.32 26.57 -1.56
C SER A 35 -0.18 26.35 -1.32
N LEU A 36 -0.70 26.78 -0.17
CA LEU A 36 -2.12 26.71 0.15
C LEU A 36 -2.94 27.61 -0.78
N ALA A 37 -2.42 28.78 -1.13
CA ALA A 37 -3.05 29.73 -2.05
C ALA A 37 -3.22 29.14 -3.46
N LEU A 38 -2.21 28.42 -3.96
CA LEU A 38 -2.25 27.80 -5.28
C LEU A 38 -3.30 26.68 -5.39
N ASP A 39 -3.60 26.02 -4.26
CA ASP A 39 -4.58 24.94 -4.17
C ASP A 39 -5.98 25.41 -3.73
N ASP A 40 -6.19 26.72 -3.53
CA ASP A 40 -7.43 27.32 -3.03
C ASP A 40 -7.83 26.80 -1.62
N LEU A 41 -6.83 26.64 -0.74
CA LEU A 41 -6.97 26.06 0.61
C LEU A 41 -6.65 27.04 1.76
N LEU A 42 -6.50 28.33 1.46
CA LEU A 42 -6.34 29.37 2.49
C LEU A 42 -7.66 29.61 3.22
N ASP A 43 -7.62 29.68 4.55
CA ASP A 43 -8.73 30.22 5.34
C ASP A 43 -8.71 31.76 5.36
N ASP A 44 -9.78 32.39 5.87
CA ASP A 44 -9.93 33.85 5.86
C ASP A 44 -8.81 34.58 6.64
N GLU A 45 -8.32 33.99 7.73
CA GLU A 45 -7.27 34.58 8.58
C GLU A 45 -5.90 34.49 7.90
N GLN A 46 -5.62 33.34 7.29
CA GLN A 46 -4.43 33.09 6.49
C GLN A 46 -4.41 33.94 5.23
N GLN A 47 -5.56 34.14 4.57
CA GLN A 47 -5.69 35.01 3.41
C GLN A 47 -5.35 36.46 3.75
N ALA A 48 -5.83 36.96 4.90
CA ALA A 48 -5.47 38.29 5.39
C ALA A 48 -3.97 38.40 5.69
N THR A 49 -3.40 37.38 6.33
CA THR A 49 -1.95 37.32 6.62
C THR A 49 -1.10 37.25 5.35
N PHE A 50 -1.48 36.44 4.38
CA PHE A 50 -0.82 36.34 3.08
C PHE A 50 -0.86 37.66 2.32
N SER A 51 -2.02 38.34 2.34
CA SER A 51 -2.17 39.66 1.74
C SER A 51 -1.29 40.71 2.41
N ASP A 52 -1.12 40.64 3.74
CA ASP A 52 -0.22 41.53 4.49
C ASP A 52 1.25 41.30 4.08
N TYR A 53 1.68 40.04 3.94
CA TYR A 53 3.02 39.69 3.44
C TYR A 53 3.30 40.28 2.04
N LEU A 54 2.34 40.14 1.11
CA LEU A 54 2.48 40.67 -0.25
C LEU A 54 2.53 42.20 -0.28
N ASN A 55 1.83 42.87 0.63
CA ASN A 55 1.83 44.34 0.72
C ASN A 55 3.11 44.88 1.36
N HIS A 56 3.70 44.15 2.32
CA HIS A 56 4.91 44.59 3.02
C HIS A 56 6.19 44.28 2.24
N PHE A 57 6.29 43.10 1.62
CA PHE A 57 7.49 42.66 0.93
C PHE A 57 7.28 42.57 -0.58
N SER A 58 7.75 43.60 -1.30
CA SER A 58 7.65 43.67 -2.76
C SER A 58 8.36 42.50 -3.48
N THR A 59 9.42 41.95 -2.86
CA THR A 59 10.15 40.77 -3.37
C THR A 59 9.26 39.53 -3.38
N LEU A 60 8.50 39.30 -2.32
CA LEU A 60 7.55 38.19 -2.21
C LEU A 60 6.38 38.38 -3.17
N ALA A 61 5.93 39.62 -3.37
CA ALA A 61 4.91 39.94 -4.36
C ALA A 61 5.36 39.63 -5.80
N SER A 62 6.60 39.96 -6.17
CA SER A 62 7.14 39.58 -7.48
C SER A 62 7.24 38.06 -7.65
N LEU A 63 7.70 37.35 -6.62
CA LEU A 63 7.78 35.89 -6.63
C LEU A 63 6.40 35.27 -6.82
N TRP A 64 5.39 35.77 -6.10
CA TRP A 64 4.02 35.31 -6.24
C TRP A 64 3.47 35.50 -7.65
N ALA A 65 3.75 36.65 -8.27
CA ALA A 65 3.32 36.92 -9.64
C ALA A 65 3.94 35.93 -10.66
N GLU A 66 5.22 35.57 -10.50
CA GLU A 66 5.88 34.55 -11.33
C GLU A 66 5.21 33.18 -11.18
N TRP A 67 4.91 32.77 -9.94
CA TRP A 67 4.22 31.52 -9.66
C TRP A 67 2.80 31.48 -10.22
N GLN A 68 2.04 32.58 -10.10
CA GLN A 68 0.72 32.72 -10.69
C GLN A 68 0.76 32.60 -12.22
N GLN A 69 1.76 33.20 -12.86
CA GLN A 69 1.94 33.07 -14.30
C GLN A 69 2.20 31.61 -14.70
N LEU A 70 3.05 30.89 -13.97
CA LEU A 70 3.31 29.47 -14.23
C LEU A 70 2.06 28.61 -14.01
N HIS A 71 1.34 28.84 -12.91
CA HIS A 71 0.10 28.14 -12.61
C HIS A 71 -0.93 28.32 -13.74
N HIS A 72 -1.15 29.55 -14.20
CA HIS A 72 -2.02 29.83 -15.33
C HIS A 72 -1.59 29.13 -16.62
N GLN A 73 -0.28 29.09 -16.92
CA GLN A 73 0.24 28.36 -18.07
C GLN A 73 -0.03 26.85 -17.96
N MET A 74 0.13 26.27 -16.77
CA MET A 74 -0.15 24.85 -16.52
C MET A 74 -1.66 24.55 -16.64
N CYS A 75 -2.52 25.41 -16.11
CA CYS A 75 -3.98 25.27 -16.27
C CYS A 75 -4.43 25.42 -17.73
N ALA A 76 -3.71 26.22 -18.54
CA ALA A 76 -3.99 26.37 -19.96
C ALA A 76 -3.49 25.17 -20.82
N MET A 77 -2.67 24.28 -20.25
CA MET A 77 -2.26 23.08 -20.96
C MET A 77 -3.48 22.16 -21.16
N PRO A 78 -3.64 21.56 -22.36
CA PRO A 78 -4.73 20.64 -22.60
C PRO A 78 -4.63 19.49 -21.60
N HIS A 79 -5.59 19.41 -20.68
CA HIS A 79 -5.69 18.29 -19.76
C HIS A 79 -5.61 17.00 -20.56
N ALA A 80 -4.72 16.10 -20.13
CA ALA A 80 -4.60 14.76 -20.70
C ALA A 80 -5.89 13.99 -20.36
N MET A 81 -6.96 14.24 -21.11
CA MET A 81 -8.18 13.48 -20.98
C MET A 81 -7.88 12.06 -21.48
N PRO A 82 -8.27 11.02 -20.72
CA PRO A 82 -8.17 9.68 -21.24
C PRO A 82 -8.99 9.62 -22.51
N THR A 83 -8.42 9.02 -23.56
CA THR A 83 -9.13 8.81 -24.82
C THR A 83 -10.51 8.18 -24.54
N PRO A 84 -11.56 8.55 -25.28
CA PRO A 84 -12.88 7.96 -25.12
C PRO A 84 -12.82 6.43 -25.04
N ASN A 85 -13.62 5.82 -24.17
CA ASN A 85 -13.64 4.37 -23.95
C ASN A 85 -12.35 3.78 -23.32
N PHE A 86 -11.59 4.58 -22.56
CA PHE A 86 -10.50 4.08 -21.72
C PHE A 86 -10.99 3.02 -20.71
N VAL A 87 -12.10 3.30 -20.01
CA VAL A 87 -12.67 2.42 -18.99
C VAL A 87 -13.02 1.05 -19.58
N GLY A 88 -13.70 1.01 -20.73
CA GLY A 88 -14.04 -0.27 -21.38
C GLY A 88 -12.80 -1.08 -21.79
N ARG A 89 -11.76 -0.45 -22.33
CA ARG A 89 -10.50 -1.14 -22.67
C ARG A 89 -9.74 -1.61 -21.42
N PHE A 90 -9.82 -0.84 -20.33
CA PHE A 90 -9.23 -1.21 -19.05
C PHE A 90 -9.92 -2.42 -18.44
N GLU A 91 -11.26 -2.43 -18.39
CA GLU A 91 -12.06 -3.54 -17.88
C GLU A 91 -11.80 -4.84 -18.65
N VAL A 92 -11.72 -4.78 -19.98
CA VAL A 92 -11.39 -5.94 -20.81
C VAL A 92 -10.01 -6.50 -20.47
N ARG A 93 -9.00 -5.63 -20.30
CA ARG A 93 -7.64 -6.05 -19.91
C ARG A 93 -7.63 -6.63 -18.50
N LEU A 94 -8.38 -6.04 -17.58
CA LEU A 94 -8.49 -6.53 -16.21
C LEU A 94 -9.11 -7.93 -16.16
N ALA A 95 -10.20 -8.15 -16.90
CA ALA A 95 -10.85 -9.46 -16.99
C ALA A 95 -9.93 -10.53 -17.61
N GLN A 96 -9.12 -10.16 -18.61
CA GLN A 96 -8.13 -11.06 -19.19
C GLN A 96 -6.99 -11.39 -18.20
N GLN A 97 -6.53 -10.42 -17.42
CA GLN A 97 -5.47 -10.63 -16.44
C GLN A 97 -5.94 -11.50 -15.27
N GLU A 98 -7.18 -11.28 -14.81
CA GLU A 98 -7.80 -12.08 -13.76
C GLU A 98 -8.00 -13.54 -14.19
N ARG A 99 -8.46 -13.79 -15.42
CA ARG A 99 -8.53 -15.15 -15.98
C ARG A 99 -7.17 -15.85 -16.01
N ARG A 100 -6.10 -15.14 -16.41
CA ARG A 100 -4.73 -15.70 -16.42
C ARG A 100 -4.23 -16.04 -15.02
N ARG A 101 -4.57 -15.23 -14.00
CA ARG A 101 -4.24 -15.51 -12.60
C ARG A 101 -4.93 -16.77 -12.11
N ARG A 102 -6.24 -16.89 -12.34
CA ARG A 102 -7.04 -18.06 -11.95
C ARG A 102 -6.56 -19.35 -12.62
N LEU A 103 -6.26 -19.31 -13.91
CA LEU A 103 -5.71 -20.46 -14.63
C LEU A 103 -4.35 -20.89 -14.06
N ARG A 104 -3.47 -19.94 -13.75
CA ARG A 104 -2.16 -20.24 -13.17
C ARG A 104 -2.28 -20.84 -11.77
N GLN A 105 -3.17 -20.29 -10.94
CA GLN A 105 -3.45 -20.83 -9.60
C GLN A 105 -4.04 -22.24 -9.70
N GLY A 106 -5.03 -22.45 -10.57
CA GLY A 106 -5.63 -23.76 -10.81
C GLY A 106 -4.62 -24.79 -11.31
N MET A 107 -3.67 -24.38 -12.17
CA MET A 107 -2.59 -25.24 -12.65
C MET A 107 -1.66 -25.68 -11.52
N TRP A 108 -1.24 -24.76 -10.63
CA TRP A 108 -0.39 -25.11 -9.49
C TRP A 108 -1.11 -26.04 -8.50
N ILE A 109 -2.38 -25.75 -8.20
CA ILE A 109 -3.19 -26.61 -7.32
C ILE A 109 -3.31 -28.00 -7.95
N GLY A 110 -3.67 -28.08 -9.23
CA GLY A 110 -3.77 -29.37 -9.94
C GLY A 110 -2.46 -30.15 -9.95
N LEU A 111 -1.32 -29.48 -10.14
CA LEU A 111 -0.01 -30.11 -10.11
C LEU A 111 0.32 -30.67 -8.71
N VAL A 112 0.09 -29.88 -7.66
CA VAL A 112 0.31 -30.32 -6.27
C VAL A 112 -0.59 -31.50 -5.91
N THR A 113 -1.88 -31.42 -6.28
CA THR A 113 -2.82 -32.52 -6.08
C THR A 113 -2.38 -33.79 -6.81
N LEU A 114 -1.91 -33.68 -8.06
CA LEU A 114 -1.41 -34.81 -8.81
C LEU A 114 -0.19 -35.46 -8.13
N ILE A 115 0.79 -34.65 -7.73
CA ILE A 115 1.99 -35.14 -7.02
C ILE A 115 1.61 -35.86 -5.73
N LEU A 116 0.67 -35.29 -4.96
CA LEU A 116 0.16 -35.90 -3.73
C LEU A 116 -0.44 -37.29 -3.99
N TRP A 117 -1.30 -37.42 -5.01
CA TRP A 117 -1.92 -38.70 -5.37
C TRP A 117 -0.90 -39.73 -5.85
N VAL A 118 0.06 -39.33 -6.68
CA VAL A 118 1.13 -40.22 -7.16
C VAL A 118 1.98 -40.70 -5.99
N SER A 119 2.37 -39.80 -5.09
CA SER A 119 3.15 -40.14 -3.90
C SER A 119 2.39 -41.08 -2.95
N ALA A 120 1.11 -40.81 -2.69
CA ALA A 120 0.28 -41.67 -1.87
C ALA A 120 0.13 -43.08 -2.47
N SER A 121 -0.12 -43.16 -3.78
CA SER A 121 -0.24 -44.44 -4.48
C SER A 121 1.06 -45.24 -4.47
N ALA A 122 2.19 -44.57 -4.73
CA ALA A 122 3.51 -45.18 -4.66
C ALA A 122 3.84 -45.67 -3.24
N GLY A 123 3.49 -44.90 -2.21
CA GLY A 123 3.64 -45.28 -0.81
C GLY A 123 2.84 -46.52 -0.45
N ILE A 124 1.56 -46.58 -0.84
CA ILE A 124 0.69 -47.75 -0.63
C ILE A 124 1.27 -49.00 -1.31
N LEU A 125 1.73 -48.86 -2.56
CA LEU A 125 2.35 -49.97 -3.29
C LEU A 125 3.67 -50.43 -2.65
N ALA A 126 4.51 -49.50 -2.20
CA ALA A 126 5.76 -49.82 -1.53
C ALA A 126 5.53 -50.54 -0.20
N VAL A 127 4.61 -50.04 0.64
CA VAL A 127 4.26 -50.68 1.92
C VAL A 127 3.58 -52.03 1.67
N GLY A 128 2.66 -52.10 0.70
CA GLY A 128 1.97 -53.34 0.36
C GLY A 128 2.90 -54.44 -0.12
N THR A 129 3.85 -54.11 -1.02
CA THR A 129 4.86 -55.07 -1.49
C THR A 129 5.81 -55.49 -0.36
N TYR A 130 6.23 -54.54 0.49
CA TYR A 130 7.10 -54.83 1.63
C TYR A 130 6.45 -55.78 2.66
N LEU A 131 5.18 -55.54 3.02
CA LEU A 131 4.43 -56.41 3.93
C LEU A 131 4.17 -57.79 3.34
N PHE A 132 3.89 -57.88 2.04
CA PHE A 132 3.65 -59.15 1.37
C PHE A 132 4.87 -60.08 1.37
N VAL A 133 6.07 -59.50 1.28
CA VAL A 133 7.33 -60.26 1.27
C VAL A 133 7.75 -60.70 2.68
N ASN A 134 7.36 -59.98 3.74
CA ASN A 134 7.95 -60.17 5.08
C ASN A 134 6.88 -60.39 6.18
N GLN A 135 6.06 -61.43 5.96
CA GLN A 135 4.68 -61.62 6.42
C GLN A 135 4.34 -61.70 7.94
N SER A 136 5.27 -61.64 8.90
CA SER A 136 4.89 -61.84 10.32
C SER A 136 5.43 -60.85 11.35
N ALA A 137 6.63 -60.30 11.19
CA ALA A 137 7.20 -59.38 12.19
C ALA A 137 6.78 -57.91 11.99
N LEU A 138 6.44 -57.51 10.77
CA LEU A 138 6.27 -56.10 10.40
C LEU A 138 4.85 -55.54 10.55
N LEU A 139 3.84 -56.39 10.77
CA LEU A 139 2.46 -55.92 10.93
C LEU A 139 2.31 -55.03 12.17
N ALA A 140 3.03 -55.34 13.25
CA ALA A 140 3.05 -54.51 14.44
C ALA A 140 3.67 -53.12 14.16
N GLU A 141 4.76 -53.09 13.39
CA GLU A 141 5.48 -51.86 13.04
C GLU A 141 4.71 -50.99 12.03
N ALA A 142 3.97 -51.62 11.11
CA ALA A 142 3.07 -50.92 10.19
C ALA A 142 1.87 -50.29 10.92
N VAL A 143 1.25 -51.00 11.88
CA VAL A 143 0.17 -50.43 12.69
C VAL A 143 0.67 -49.22 13.49
N GLN A 144 1.87 -49.32 14.06
CA GLN A 144 2.43 -48.25 14.86
C GLN A 144 2.82 -47.03 14.02
N SER A 145 3.34 -47.21 12.81
CA SER A 145 3.61 -46.10 11.88
C SER A 145 2.33 -45.41 11.40
N VAL A 146 1.24 -46.14 11.16
CA VAL A 146 -0.08 -45.55 10.83
C VAL A 146 -0.62 -44.72 11.99
N ILE A 147 -0.49 -45.20 13.23
CA ILE A 147 -0.92 -44.45 14.42
C ILE A 147 -0.14 -43.14 14.56
N TYR A 148 1.18 -43.16 14.38
CA TYR A 148 2.00 -41.94 14.45
C TYR A 148 1.70 -40.98 13.30
N PHE A 149 1.51 -41.50 12.08
CA PHE A 149 1.14 -40.68 10.95
C PHE A 149 -0.22 -40.00 11.19
N TRP A 150 -1.21 -40.75 11.67
CA TRP A 150 -2.53 -40.21 11.98
C TRP A 150 -2.48 -39.13 13.07
N ALA A 151 -1.72 -39.37 14.14
CA ALA A 151 -1.53 -38.39 15.20
C ALA A 151 -0.87 -37.08 14.68
N ALA A 152 0.11 -37.20 13.78
CA ALA A 152 0.76 -36.04 13.16
C ALA A 152 -0.20 -35.25 12.25
N VAL A 153 -1.07 -35.94 11.50
CA VAL A 153 -2.10 -35.29 10.66
C VAL A 153 -3.09 -34.51 11.52
N VAL A 154 -3.59 -35.11 12.60
CA VAL A 154 -4.52 -34.44 13.54
C VAL A 154 -3.87 -33.18 14.14
N ALA A 155 -2.63 -33.28 14.62
CA ALA A 155 -1.91 -32.14 15.19
C ALA A 155 -1.68 -31.00 14.19
N TRP A 156 -1.45 -31.33 12.92
CA TRP A 156 -1.29 -30.32 11.87
C TRP A 156 -2.60 -29.58 11.57
N PHE A 157 -3.74 -30.29 11.55
CA PHE A 157 -5.06 -29.67 11.38
C PHE A 157 -5.45 -28.76 12.55
N ASP A 158 -5.17 -29.18 13.79
CA ASP A 158 -5.41 -28.34 14.97
C ASP A 158 -4.54 -27.06 14.94
N GLY A 159 -3.32 -27.15 14.41
CA GLY A 159 -2.45 -25.99 14.18
C GLY A 159 -2.98 -25.01 13.13
N LEU A 160 -3.65 -25.52 12.09
CA LEU A 160 -4.30 -24.67 11.08
C LEU A 160 -5.58 -24.00 11.60
N ALA A 161 -6.34 -24.69 12.46
CA ALA A 161 -7.56 -24.13 13.05
C ALA A 161 -7.28 -23.02 14.08
N THR A 162 -6.11 -23.03 14.71
CA THR A 162 -5.71 -22.06 15.75
C THR A 162 -5.00 -20.83 15.20
N THR A 163 -4.68 -20.81 13.89
CA THR A 163 -4.01 -19.69 13.21
C THR A 163 -4.95 -18.79 12.39
N VAL A 164 -6.26 -19.05 12.45
CA VAL A 164 -7.36 -18.21 11.91
C VAL A 164 -8.09 -17.54 13.07
#